data_AF-A0A2D7X638-F1
#
_entry.id   AF-A0A2D7X638-F1
#
_cell.length_a   1.000
_cell.length_b   1.000
_cell.length_c   1.000
_cell.angle_alpha   90.00
_cell.angle_beta   90.00
_cell.angle_gamma   90.00
#
_symmetry.space_group_name_H-M   'P 1'
#
loop_
_entity.id
_entity.type
_entity.pdbx_description
1 polymer ?
#
loop_
_entity_poly.entity_id
_entity_poly.type
_entity_poly.pdbx_seq_one_letter_code
_entity_poly.pdbx_strand_id
1 'polypeptide(L)'
;MDEYWFCDWEPSERWPHYTRANAGEVLAPPASPLGQTFTWDNGTIIGWRDGYIRQGYFTEGEMSDIRPEVGGFFGGFFYINLANVRMQGVRNPAVTIEGLDLAFFGDHPDVPAYVEHPDDVNEDLTEGILAHMGWVMTVTEWPEVDEAREKTIALR
;
A
#
# COMPACT_ATOMS: atom_id res chain seq x y z
N MET A 1 -13.67 11.20 27.80
CA MET A 1 -14.33 11.04 26.49
C MET A 1 -13.17 10.95 25.55
N ASP A 2 -12.84 9.74 25.11
CA ASP A 2 -11.71 9.55 24.21
C ASP A 2 -12.06 10.26 22.90
N GLU A 3 -11.41 11.40 22.65
CA GLU A 3 -11.65 12.22 21.47
C GLU A 3 -11.13 11.47 20.24
N TYR A 4 -11.99 10.62 19.68
CA TYR A 4 -11.72 9.95 18.41
C TYR A 4 -12.21 10.82 17.26
N TRP A 5 -11.40 10.96 16.21
CA TRP A 5 -11.89 11.56 14.98
C TRP A 5 -12.88 10.58 14.35
N PHE A 6 -14.09 11.04 14.02
CA PHE A 6 -15.21 10.16 13.68
C PHE A 6 -15.03 9.35 12.39
N CYS A 7 -14.03 9.69 11.57
CA CYS A 7 -13.65 8.91 10.39
C CYS A 7 -12.45 8.00 10.62
N ASP A 8 -11.89 7.93 11.83
CA ASP A 8 -10.73 7.08 12.07
C ASP A 8 -11.01 5.61 11.79
N TRP A 9 -9.92 4.91 11.53
CA TRP A 9 -9.90 3.48 11.35
C TRP A 9 -9.46 2.80 12.64
N GLU A 10 -9.87 1.55 12.79
CA GLU A 10 -9.25 0.66 13.75
C GLU A 10 -7.90 0.20 13.19
N PRO A 11 -6.79 0.33 13.93
CA PRO A 11 -5.51 -0.23 13.50
C PRO A 11 -5.60 -1.74 13.32
N SER A 12 -4.93 -2.27 12.29
CA SER A 12 -4.87 -3.71 12.07
C SER A 12 -4.18 -4.41 13.25
N GLU A 13 -4.80 -5.47 13.77
CA GLU A 13 -4.16 -6.35 14.75
C GLU A 13 -3.03 -7.18 14.10
N ARG A 14 -3.18 -7.52 12.81
CA ARG A 14 -2.23 -8.33 12.04
C ARG A 14 -1.00 -7.54 11.60
N TRP A 15 -1.19 -6.28 11.21
CA TRP A 15 -0.15 -5.38 10.74
C TRP A 15 -0.25 -4.03 11.49
N PRO A 16 0.24 -3.96 12.73
CA PRO A 16 -0.07 -2.87 13.65
C PRO A 16 0.78 -1.60 13.46
N HIS A 17 1.74 -1.60 12.54
CA HIS A 17 2.69 -0.50 12.40
C HIS A 17 2.36 0.39 11.21
N TYR A 18 2.02 1.64 11.50
CA TYR A 18 1.64 2.67 10.54
C TYR A 18 2.64 3.82 10.55
N THR A 19 2.86 4.44 9.40
CA THR A 19 3.82 5.54 9.24
C THR A 19 3.24 6.73 8.49
N ARG A 20 3.68 7.93 8.90
CA ARG A 20 3.46 9.17 8.15
C ARG A 20 4.62 9.62 7.28
N ALA A 21 5.73 8.89 7.21
CA ALA A 21 6.96 9.33 6.54
C ALA A 21 6.73 9.98 5.16
N ASN A 22 6.60 9.19 4.08
CA ASN A 22 6.20 9.71 2.77
C ASN A 22 4.71 10.07 2.68
N ALA A 23 3.85 9.45 3.50
CA ALA A 23 2.41 9.72 3.53
C ALA A 23 2.11 11.20 3.84
N GLY A 24 2.95 11.82 4.67
CA GLY A 24 2.88 13.24 5.02
C GLY A 24 3.22 14.18 3.87
N GLU A 25 3.89 13.71 2.82
CA GLU A 25 4.10 14.48 1.58
C GLU A 25 2.92 14.32 0.61
N VAL A 26 2.32 13.12 0.58
CA VAL A 26 1.16 12.81 -0.27
C VAL A 26 -0.10 13.53 0.21
N LEU A 27 -0.36 13.49 1.53
CA LEU A 27 -1.49 14.15 2.16
C LEU A 27 -1.04 14.81 3.47
N ALA A 28 -0.40 15.98 3.31
CA ALA A 28 0.14 16.76 4.42
C ALA A 28 -0.92 17.27 5.42
N PRO A 29 -1.99 17.97 4.98
CA PRO A 29 -3.03 18.42 5.88
C PRO A 29 -3.98 17.27 6.26
N PRO A 30 -4.74 17.41 7.36
CA PRO A 30 -5.82 16.49 7.67
C PRO A 30 -6.80 16.39 6.49
N ALA A 31 -7.27 15.18 6.19
CA ALA A 31 -8.33 14.96 5.23
C ALA A 31 -9.65 15.50 5.77
N SER A 32 -10.39 16.21 4.92
CA SER A 32 -11.81 16.45 5.21
C SER A 32 -12.55 15.10 5.23
N PRO A 33 -13.63 14.96 6.01
CA PRO A 33 -14.43 13.74 6.06
C PRO A 33 -14.86 13.26 4.66
N LEU A 34 -15.32 14.18 3.81
CA LEU A 34 -15.70 13.87 2.43
C LEU A 34 -14.50 13.41 1.60
N GLY A 35 -13.35 14.09 1.72
CA GLY A 35 -12.13 13.73 1.00
C GLY A 35 -11.61 12.35 1.40
N GLN A 36 -11.66 12.01 2.68
CA GLN A 36 -11.32 10.68 3.16
C GLN A 36 -12.32 9.63 2.63
N THR A 37 -13.61 9.80 2.90
CA THR A 37 -14.59 8.74 2.58
C THR A 37 -14.77 8.53 1.08
N PHE A 38 -14.77 9.60 0.29
CA PHE A 38 -15.01 9.50 -1.15
C PHE A 38 -13.76 9.07 -1.92
N THR A 39 -12.63 9.75 -1.69
CA THR A 39 -11.41 9.52 -2.49
C THR A 39 -10.60 8.34 -1.97
N TRP A 40 -10.50 8.18 -0.65
CA TRP A 40 -9.65 7.16 -0.06
C TRP A 40 -10.42 5.89 0.26
N ASP A 41 -11.35 5.93 1.22
CA ASP A 41 -12.06 4.74 1.72
C ASP A 41 -12.75 3.97 0.58
N ASN A 42 -13.43 4.68 -0.34
CA ASN A 42 -14.17 4.07 -1.45
C ASN A 42 -13.44 4.15 -2.81
N GLY A 43 -12.12 4.41 -2.80
CA GLY A 43 -11.36 4.61 -4.03
C GLY A 43 -9.92 4.11 -3.89
N THR A 44 -9.02 5.03 -3.54
CA THR A 44 -7.56 4.81 -3.59
C THR A 44 -7.10 3.55 -2.87
N ILE A 45 -7.61 3.27 -1.66
CA ILE A 45 -7.13 2.12 -0.87
C ILE A 45 -7.56 0.78 -1.46
N ILE A 46 -8.75 0.74 -2.10
CA ILE A 46 -9.28 -0.47 -2.74
C ILE A 46 -8.45 -0.79 -3.97
N GLY A 47 -8.18 0.24 -4.80
CA GLY A 47 -7.30 0.09 -5.96
C GLY A 47 -5.87 -0.31 -5.57
N TRP A 48 -5.37 0.18 -4.44
CA TRP A 48 -4.06 -0.23 -3.92
C TRP A 48 -4.07 -1.71 -3.53
N ARG A 49 -5.04 -2.17 -2.73
CA ARG A 49 -5.21 -3.60 -2.42
C ARG A 49 -5.23 -4.46 -3.68
N ASP A 50 -6.03 -4.09 -4.68
CA ASP A 50 -6.16 -4.82 -5.93
C ASP A 50 -4.83 -4.82 -6.72
N GLY A 51 -4.08 -3.71 -6.65
CA GLY A 51 -2.73 -3.62 -7.19
C GLY A 51 -1.78 -4.63 -6.55
N TYR A 52 -1.81 -4.76 -5.22
CA TYR A 52 -0.99 -5.75 -4.51
C TYR A 52 -1.34 -7.19 -4.87
N ILE A 53 -2.63 -7.51 -4.98
CA ILE A 53 -3.08 -8.84 -5.41
C ILE A 53 -2.63 -9.10 -6.85
N ARG A 54 -2.79 -8.12 -7.75
CA ARG A 54 -2.36 -8.23 -9.16
C ARG A 54 -0.85 -8.40 -9.31
N GLN A 55 -0.06 -7.77 -8.44
CA GLN A 55 1.39 -7.93 -8.39
C GLN A 55 1.82 -9.28 -7.83
N GLY A 56 0.90 -10.03 -7.22
CA GLY A 56 1.15 -11.34 -6.63
C GLY A 56 1.62 -11.28 -5.18
N TYR A 57 1.63 -10.11 -4.52
CA TYR A 57 2.14 -9.99 -3.16
C TYR A 57 1.19 -10.53 -2.09
N PHE A 58 -0.10 -10.61 -2.40
CA PHE A 58 -1.15 -11.06 -1.48
C PHE A 58 -2.18 -11.89 -2.23
N THR A 59 -2.84 -12.82 -1.52
CA THR A 59 -4.03 -13.50 -2.06
C THR A 59 -5.28 -12.66 -1.80
N GLU A 60 -6.35 -12.93 -2.56
CA GLU A 60 -7.68 -12.42 -2.21
C GLU A 60 -8.04 -12.86 -0.77
N GLY A 61 -8.64 -11.96 0.01
CA GLY A 61 -9.06 -12.20 1.38
C GLY A 61 -7.98 -12.07 2.46
N GLU A 62 -6.70 -11.85 2.11
CA GLU A 62 -5.66 -11.55 3.12
C GLU A 62 -5.81 -10.14 3.72
N MET A 63 -6.45 -9.22 2.99
CA MET A 63 -6.76 -7.87 3.43
C MET A 63 -8.27 -7.66 3.45
N SER A 64 -8.73 -6.71 4.29
CA SER A 64 -10.12 -6.29 4.38
C SER A 64 -10.68 -5.76 3.05
N ASP A 65 -11.96 -6.03 2.79
CA ASP A 65 -12.63 -5.60 1.56
C ASP A 65 -13.01 -4.11 1.52
N ILE A 66 -13.22 -3.51 2.69
CA ILE A 66 -13.77 -2.15 2.82
C ILE A 66 -12.67 -1.17 3.22
N ARG A 67 -11.77 -1.60 4.10
CA ARG A 67 -10.66 -0.80 4.62
C ARG A 67 -9.39 -1.66 4.61
N PRO A 68 -8.90 -2.03 3.42
CA PRO A 68 -7.71 -2.86 3.30
C PRO A 68 -6.54 -2.22 4.03
N GLU A 69 -5.75 -3.07 4.67
CA GLU A 69 -4.66 -2.72 5.56
C GLU A 69 -3.41 -2.22 4.82
N VAL A 70 -3.56 -1.67 3.61
CA VAL A 70 -2.50 -0.98 2.85
C VAL A 70 -2.17 0.40 3.43
N GLY A 71 -3.12 0.99 4.15
CA GLY A 71 -3.00 2.29 4.81
C GLY A 71 -4.02 2.44 5.93
N GLY A 72 -4.15 3.65 6.47
CA GLY A 72 -5.14 3.97 7.51
C GLY A 72 -5.29 5.46 7.76
N PHE A 73 -6.37 5.83 8.42
CA PHE A 73 -6.61 7.21 8.86
C PHE A 73 -6.74 7.28 10.38
N PHE A 74 -5.93 8.13 10.99
CA PHE A 74 -5.91 8.34 12.44
C PHE A 74 -5.77 9.83 12.74
N GLY A 75 -6.67 10.39 13.55
CA GLY A 75 -6.74 11.83 13.84
C GLY A 75 -6.92 12.69 12.58
N GLY A 76 -7.58 12.15 11.56
CA GLY A 76 -7.77 12.81 10.26
C GLY A 76 -6.55 12.82 9.32
N PHE A 77 -5.45 12.19 9.69
CA PHE A 77 -4.25 12.08 8.84
C PHE A 77 -4.15 10.71 8.19
N PHE A 78 -3.63 10.67 6.96
CA PHE A 78 -3.32 9.44 6.24
C PHE A 78 -1.99 8.84 6.69
N TYR A 79 -1.96 7.51 6.85
CA TYR A 79 -0.79 6.70 7.16
C TYR A 79 -0.69 5.54 6.18
N ILE A 80 0.53 5.16 5.84
CA ILE A 80 0.82 3.90 5.15
C ILE A 80 1.01 2.81 6.20
N ASN A 81 0.48 1.61 5.96
CA ASN A 81 0.73 0.48 6.83
C ASN A 81 2.07 -0.16 6.47
N LEU A 82 3.09 0.13 7.27
CA LEU A 82 4.42 -0.42 7.06
C LEU A 82 4.43 -1.94 7.19
N ALA A 83 3.79 -2.46 8.23
CA ALA A 83 3.82 -3.90 8.49
C ALA A 83 3.22 -4.68 7.31
N ASN A 84 2.19 -4.13 6.64
CA ASN A 84 1.66 -4.67 5.39
C ASN A 84 2.65 -4.52 4.22
N VAL A 85 3.25 -3.34 4.02
CA VAL A 85 4.25 -3.09 2.95
C VAL A 85 5.41 -4.09 3.02
N ARG A 86 5.89 -4.41 4.21
CA ARG A 86 7.01 -5.35 4.44
C ARG A 86 6.75 -6.75 3.90
N MET A 87 5.50 -7.15 3.69
CA MET A 87 5.18 -8.45 3.07
C MET A 87 5.78 -8.57 1.67
N GLN A 88 5.98 -7.45 0.98
CA GLN A 88 6.72 -7.45 -0.29
C GLN A 88 8.17 -7.94 -0.11
N GLY A 89 8.84 -7.57 0.99
CA GLY A 89 10.20 -8.01 1.29
C GLY A 89 10.27 -9.41 1.91
N VAL A 90 9.20 -9.85 2.59
CA VAL A 90 9.11 -11.23 3.09
C VAL A 90 8.90 -12.23 1.94
N ARG A 91 8.05 -11.87 0.98
CA ARG A 91 7.55 -12.80 -0.04
C ARG A 91 8.29 -12.71 -1.38
N ASN A 92 9.03 -11.63 -1.63
CA ASN A 92 9.81 -11.46 -2.86
C ASN A 92 11.30 -11.68 -2.62
N PRO A 93 11.93 -12.70 -3.23
CA PRO A 93 13.36 -12.97 -3.03
C PRO A 93 14.28 -11.87 -3.60
N ALA A 94 13.77 -10.94 -4.41
CA ALA A 94 14.54 -9.83 -4.98
C ALA A 94 14.50 -8.56 -4.11
N VAL A 95 13.71 -8.53 -3.04
CA VAL A 95 13.52 -7.37 -2.17
C VAL A 95 13.80 -7.77 -0.73
N THR A 96 14.35 -6.88 0.08
CA THR A 96 14.54 -7.12 1.52
C THR A 96 13.71 -6.14 2.34
N ILE A 97 13.39 -6.54 3.56
CA ILE A 97 12.69 -5.67 4.53
C ILE A 97 13.51 -4.41 4.80
N GLU A 98 14.83 -4.55 4.96
CA GLU A 98 15.72 -3.41 5.22
C GLU A 98 15.74 -2.44 4.04
N GLY A 99 15.69 -2.95 2.81
CA GLY A 99 15.62 -2.12 1.60
C GLY A 99 14.30 -1.35 1.52
N LEU A 100 13.18 -1.99 1.88
CA LEU A 100 11.88 -1.33 1.96
C LEU A 100 11.85 -0.29 3.09
N ASP A 101 12.34 -0.63 4.28
CA ASP A 101 12.39 0.29 5.40
C ASP A 101 13.22 1.52 5.04
N LEU A 102 14.40 1.36 4.43
CA LEU A 102 15.20 2.48 3.97
C LEU A 102 14.45 3.34 2.94
N ALA A 103 13.72 2.73 2.00
CA ALA A 103 12.95 3.45 0.99
C ALA A 103 11.78 4.25 1.57
N PHE A 104 11.15 3.76 2.65
CA PHE A 104 10.00 4.41 3.27
C PHE A 104 10.36 5.35 4.44
N PHE A 105 11.47 5.11 5.16
CA PHE A 105 11.86 5.85 6.36
C PHE A 105 13.22 6.55 6.30
N GLY A 106 14.06 6.24 5.31
CA GLY A 106 15.47 6.61 5.36
C GLY A 106 16.14 6.02 6.61
N ASP A 107 17.00 6.81 7.25
CA ASP A 107 17.77 6.42 8.45
C ASP A 107 17.03 6.74 9.77
N HIS A 108 15.69 6.73 9.79
CA HIS A 108 14.93 7.06 10.99
C HIS A 108 15.23 6.05 12.12
N PRO A 109 15.68 6.49 13.32
CA PRO A 109 16.21 5.58 14.35
C PRO A 109 15.12 4.72 15.02
N ASP A 110 13.87 5.18 15.02
CA ASP A 110 12.77 4.54 15.77
C ASP A 110 11.86 3.64 14.91
N VAL A 111 12.35 3.11 13.78
CA VAL A 111 11.57 2.16 12.97
C VAL A 111 11.43 0.85 13.73
N PRO A 112 10.21 0.38 14.07
CA PRO A 112 10.03 -0.89 14.77
C PRO A 112 10.58 -2.04 13.95
N ALA A 113 11.38 -2.92 14.56
CA ALA A 113 11.89 -4.10 13.89
C ALA A 113 10.75 -4.99 13.39
N TYR A 114 10.96 -5.67 12.26
CA TYR A 114 10.04 -6.70 11.80
C TYR A 114 10.05 -7.89 12.78
N VAL A 115 8.85 -8.36 13.11
CA VAL A 115 8.62 -9.56 13.90
C VAL A 115 7.79 -10.49 13.05
N GLU A 116 8.32 -11.68 12.81
CA GLU A 116 7.68 -12.69 11.96
C GLU A 116 6.39 -13.22 12.58
N HIS A 117 5.36 -13.31 11.75
CA HIS A 117 4.10 -13.99 11.99
C HIS A 117 4.06 -15.29 11.17
N PRO A 118 3.45 -16.38 11.69
CA PRO A 118 3.37 -17.67 10.98
C PRO A 118 2.78 -17.59 9.57
N ASP A 119 1.91 -16.61 9.32
CA ASP A 119 1.21 -16.40 8.05
C ASP A 119 1.91 -15.40 7.11
N ASP A 120 3.09 -14.87 7.47
CA ASP A 120 3.81 -13.90 6.63
C ASP A 120 4.40 -14.56 5.38
N VAL A 121 4.95 -15.78 5.52
CA VAL A 121 5.54 -16.52 4.41
C VAL A 121 4.45 -17.23 3.62
N ASN A 122 4.44 -17.01 2.30
CA ASN A 122 3.56 -17.71 1.38
C ASN A 122 4.31 -18.00 0.09
N GLU A 123 4.88 -19.20 -0.01
CA GLU A 123 5.75 -19.59 -1.14
C GLU A 123 5.00 -19.67 -2.46
N ASP A 124 3.69 -19.97 -2.43
CA ASP A 124 2.83 -20.09 -3.62
C ASP A 124 2.73 -18.77 -4.41
N LEU A 125 2.96 -17.63 -3.75
CA LEU A 125 2.95 -16.31 -4.36
C LEU A 125 4.23 -15.98 -5.15
N THR A 126 5.33 -16.68 -4.87
CA THR A 126 6.67 -16.33 -5.38
C THR A 126 6.74 -16.35 -6.91
N GLU A 127 6.14 -17.36 -7.53
CA GLU A 127 6.12 -17.47 -9.00
C GLU A 127 5.41 -16.27 -9.64
N GLY A 128 4.25 -15.88 -9.09
CA GLY A 128 3.48 -14.72 -9.57
C GLY A 128 4.24 -13.41 -9.42
N ILE A 129 4.88 -13.20 -8.27
CA ILE A 129 5.72 -12.02 -8.00
C ILE A 129 6.86 -11.92 -9.03
N LEU A 130 7.59 -13.01 -9.25
CA LEU A 130 8.71 -13.03 -10.19
C LEU A 130 8.26 -12.87 -11.64
N ALA A 131 7.12 -13.45 -12.01
CA ALA A 131 6.52 -13.25 -13.33
C ALA A 131 6.13 -11.79 -13.56
N HIS A 132 5.49 -11.15 -12.57
CA HIS A 132 5.13 -9.73 -12.63
C HIS A 132 6.39 -8.85 -12.72
N MET A 133 7.40 -9.11 -11.90
CA MET A 133 8.67 -8.37 -11.94
C MET A 133 9.37 -8.54 -13.30
N GLY A 134 9.39 -9.75 -13.85
CA GLY A 134 9.92 -10.03 -15.18
C GLY A 134 9.18 -9.25 -16.27
N TRP A 135 7.85 -9.17 -16.18
CA TRP A 135 7.04 -8.34 -17.09
C TRP A 135 7.39 -6.85 -16.96
N VAL A 136 7.45 -6.30 -15.75
CA VAL A 136 7.81 -4.88 -15.53
C VAL A 136 9.18 -4.54 -16.13
N MET A 137 10.16 -5.44 -16.00
CA MET A 137 11.52 -5.22 -16.50
C MET A 137 11.67 -5.41 -18.01
N THR A 138 10.65 -5.95 -18.69
CA THR A 138 10.71 -6.30 -20.12
C THR A 138 9.67 -5.58 -20.97
N VAL A 139 8.62 -5.00 -20.38
CA VAL A 139 7.58 -4.27 -21.11
C VAL A 139 8.15 -3.01 -21.77
N THR A 140 7.97 -2.89 -23.09
CA THR A 140 8.46 -1.76 -23.89
C THR A 140 7.34 -0.86 -24.43
N GLU A 141 6.10 -1.31 -24.34
CA GLU A 141 4.93 -0.64 -24.90
C GLU A 141 3.76 -0.74 -23.92
N TRP A 142 2.95 0.32 -23.83
CA TRP A 142 1.73 0.35 -23.02
C TRP A 142 0.59 0.96 -23.82
N PRO A 143 -0.10 0.16 -24.66
CA PRO A 143 -1.10 0.66 -25.61
C PRO A 143 -2.23 1.48 -24.96
N GLU A 144 -2.65 1.12 -23.75
CA GLU A 144 -3.69 1.83 -23.03
C GLU A 144 -3.28 3.26 -22.63
N VAL A 145 -2.00 3.47 -22.32
CA VAL A 145 -1.45 4.81 -22.02
C VAL A 145 -1.36 5.63 -23.30
N ASP A 146 -0.94 5.00 -24.40
CA ASP A 146 -0.88 5.65 -25.71
C ASP A 146 -2.29 6.06 -26.19
N GLU A 147 -3.27 5.16 -26.07
CA GLU A 147 -4.68 5.44 -26.41
C GLU A 147 -5.25 6.55 -25.51
N ALA A 148 -4.99 6.52 -24.20
CA ALA A 148 -5.43 7.57 -23.28
C ALA A 148 -4.81 8.93 -23.64
N ARG A 149 -3.54 8.95 -24.03
CA ARG A 149 -2.85 10.15 -24.53
C ARG A 149 -3.53 10.67 -25.79
N GLU A 150 -3.80 9.83 -26.79
CA GLU A 150 -4.46 10.23 -28.03
C GLU A 150 -5.86 10.81 -27.78
N LYS A 151 -6.68 10.12 -26.96
CA LYS A 151 -8.00 10.60 -26.55
C LYS A 151 -7.92 11.96 -25.86
N THR A 152 -6.96 12.14 -24.96
CA THR A 152 -6.78 13.42 -24.25
C THR A 152 -6.37 14.55 -25.18
N ILE A 153 -5.52 14.28 -26.18
CA ILE A 153 -5.15 15.26 -27.21
C ILE A 153 -6.36 15.65 -28.06
N ALA A 154 -7.20 14.69 -28.45
CA ALA A 154 -8.40 14.93 -29.25
C ALA A 154 -9.49 15.76 -28.53
N LEU A 155 -9.43 15.88 -27.21
CA LEU A 155 -10.33 16.72 -26.41
C LEU A 155 -9.91 18.20 -26.33
N ARG A 156 -8.72 18.56 -26.83
CA ARG A 156 -8.21 19.94 -26.85
C ARG A 156 -8.73 20.71 -28.07
#